data_AF-A0A1G3JC62-F1
#
_entry.id   AF-A0A1G3JC62-F1
#
_cell.length_a   1.000
_cell.length_b   1.000
_cell.length_c   1.000
_cell.angle_alpha   90.00
_cell.angle_beta   90.00
_cell.angle_gamma   90.00
#
_symmetry.space_group_name_H-M   'P 1'
#
loop_
_entity.id
_entity.type
_entity.pdbx_description
1 polymer ?
#
loop_
_entity_poly.entity_id
_entity_poly.type
_entity_poly.pdbx_seq_one_letter_code
_entity_poly.pdbx_strand_id
1 'polypeptide(L)'
;MQLIGLVHDIGKIAIPAEILTKPTRLDKLEYEMVKGHAEKGYEILKDVAFPLPIAEIIRQHHERMDGSGYPRGLTGDEIFPEARILAVADVLESMATHRPYRPALGMEAAISEIETHRGVHFDEQAVDAMLVLIRQKEYRLPS
;
A
#
# COMPACT_ATOMS: atom_id res chain seq x y z
N MET A 1 5.62 12.81 -2.28
CA MET A 1 5.27 11.70 -1.37
C MET A 1 4.18 12.02 -0.36
N GLN A 2 4.25 13.08 0.45
CA GLN A 2 3.25 13.33 1.52
C GLN A 2 1.80 13.32 1.03
N LEU A 3 1.48 14.08 -0.03
CA LEU A 3 0.13 14.10 -0.60
C LEU A 3 -0.32 12.72 -1.09
N ILE A 4 0.57 11.98 -1.77
CA ILE A 4 0.31 10.61 -2.25
C ILE A 4 -0.07 9.70 -1.07
N GLY A 5 0.70 9.74 0.03
CA GLY A 5 0.40 8.97 1.24
C GLY A 5 -0.93 9.38 1.89
N LEU A 6 -1.31 10.65 1.86
CA LEU A 6 -2.60 11.10 2.43
C LEU A 6 -3.82 10.63 1.64
N VAL A 7 -3.67 10.43 0.32
CA VAL A 7 -4.81 10.16 -0.57
C VAL A 7 -4.80 8.76 -1.19
N HIS A 8 -3.80 7.92 -0.91
CA HIS A 8 -3.67 6.60 -1.54
C HIS A 8 -4.91 5.72 -1.37
N ASP A 9 -5.54 5.83 -0.21
CA ASP A 9 -6.70 5.04 0.20
C ASP A 9 -8.04 5.76 -0.04
N ILE A 10 -8.07 6.92 -0.72
CA ILE A 10 -9.30 7.72 -0.89
C ILE A 10 -10.45 6.93 -1.53
N GLY A 11 -10.12 5.96 -2.39
CA GLY A 11 -11.10 5.07 -3.03
C GLY A 11 -11.85 4.16 -2.08
N LYS A 12 -11.41 4.01 -0.81
CA LYS A 12 -12.16 3.26 0.22
C LYS A 12 -13.53 3.86 0.50
N ILE A 13 -13.78 5.12 0.13
CA ILE A 13 -15.11 5.75 0.20
C ILE A 13 -16.18 5.00 -0.60
N ALA A 14 -15.77 4.23 -1.61
CA ALA A 14 -16.68 3.41 -2.43
C ALA A 14 -16.97 2.03 -1.83
N ILE A 15 -16.34 1.66 -0.71
CA ILE A 15 -16.49 0.37 -0.05
C ILE A 15 -17.54 0.49 1.07
N PRO A 16 -18.50 -0.43 1.18
CA PRO A 16 -19.46 -0.45 2.29
C PRO A 16 -18.77 -0.39 3.65
N ALA A 17 -19.28 0.47 4.54
CA ALA A 17 -18.71 0.68 5.86
C ALA A 17 -18.66 -0.62 6.67
N GLU A 18 -19.68 -1.47 6.54
CA GLU A 18 -19.81 -2.75 7.21
C GLU A 18 -18.66 -3.70 6.88
N ILE A 19 -18.10 -3.62 5.66
CA ILE A 19 -16.93 -4.41 5.25
C ILE A 19 -15.66 -3.80 5.85
N LEU A 20 -15.49 -2.48 5.79
CA LEU A 20 -14.30 -1.79 6.31
C LEU A 20 -14.15 -1.94 7.83
N THR A 21 -15.26 -1.98 8.57
CA THR A 21 -15.27 -2.06 10.03
C THR A 21 -15.51 -3.48 10.56
N LYS A 22 -15.57 -4.50 9.70
CA LYS A 22 -15.82 -5.88 10.11
C LYS A 22 -14.77 -6.34 11.13
N PRO A 23 -15.13 -6.90 12.30
CA PRO A 23 -14.15 -7.32 13.31
C PRO A 23 -13.64 -8.75 13.08
N THR A 24 -13.85 -9.30 11.88
CA THR A 24 -13.47 -10.66 11.49
C THR A 24 -12.79 -10.62 10.13
N ARG A 25 -12.09 -11.71 9.78
CA ARG A 25 -11.44 -11.82 8.47
C ARG A 25 -12.47 -11.64 7.36
N LEU A 26 -12.06 -10.89 6.34
CA LEU A 26 -12.82 -10.76 5.11
C LEU A 26 -12.86 -12.11 4.40
N ASP A 27 -14.02 -12.44 3.84
CA ASP A 27 -14.11 -13.53 2.88
C ASP A 27 -13.51 -13.13 1.52
N LYS A 28 -13.46 -14.07 0.58
CA LYS A 28 -12.88 -13.83 -0.74
C LYS A 28 -13.58 -12.71 -1.50
N LEU A 29 -14.92 -12.64 -1.45
CA LEU A 29 -15.69 -11.65 -2.18
C LEU A 29 -15.52 -10.26 -1.56
N GLU A 30 -15.55 -10.17 -0.23
CA GLU A 30 -15.28 -8.95 0.52
C GLU A 30 -13.87 -8.42 0.27
N TYR A 31 -12.88 -9.32 0.22
CA TYR A 31 -11.51 -8.94 -0.11
C TYR A 31 -11.39 -8.38 -1.54
N GLU A 32 -12.03 -9.01 -2.53
CA GLU A 32 -12.07 -8.49 -3.91
C GLU A 32 -12.79 -7.14 -3.99
N MET A 33 -13.84 -6.91 -3.19
CA MET A 33 -14.46 -5.59 -3.08
C MET A 33 -13.47 -4.55 -2.56
N VAL A 34 -12.75 -4.85 -1.47
CA VAL A 34 -11.75 -3.94 -0.89
C VAL A 34 -10.65 -3.63 -1.90
N LYS A 35 -10.14 -4.60 -2.67
CA LYS A 35 -9.15 -4.35 -3.74
C LYS A 35 -9.59 -3.29 -4.75
N GLY A 36 -10.90 -3.17 -4.98
CA GLY A 36 -11.48 -2.15 -5.85
C GLY A 36 -11.20 -0.69 -5.45
N HIS A 37 -10.73 -0.42 -4.22
CA HIS A 37 -10.41 0.94 -3.78
C HIS A 37 -9.30 1.58 -4.64
N ALA A 38 -8.33 0.81 -5.13
CA ALA A 38 -7.23 1.36 -5.95
C ALA A 38 -7.77 1.97 -7.26
N GLU A 39 -8.65 1.24 -7.94
CA GLU A 39 -9.31 1.71 -9.16
C GLU A 39 -10.26 2.89 -8.86
N LYS A 40 -10.99 2.83 -7.74
CA LYS A 40 -11.88 3.94 -7.35
C LYS A 40 -11.12 5.20 -6.97
N GLY A 41 -9.95 5.07 -6.34
CA GLY A 41 -9.08 6.20 -6.04
C GLY A 41 -8.59 6.89 -7.32
N TYR A 42 -8.18 6.11 -8.32
CA TYR A 42 -7.86 6.63 -9.65
C TYR A 42 -9.03 7.40 -10.26
N GLU A 43 -10.23 6.80 -10.29
CA GLU A 43 -11.42 7.43 -10.88
C GLU A 43 -11.80 8.75 -10.19
N ILE A 44 -11.58 8.88 -8.88
CA ILE A 44 -11.82 10.11 -8.13
C ILE A 44 -10.82 11.21 -8.48
N LEU A 45 -9.55 10.86 -8.70
CA LEU A 45 -8.46 11.83 -8.82
C LEU A 45 -7.99 12.09 -10.27
N LYS A 46 -8.38 11.28 -11.25
CA LYS A 46 -7.83 11.35 -12.62
C LYS A 46 -8.03 12.69 -13.33
N ASP A 47 -9.09 13.42 -12.99
CA ASP A 47 -9.42 14.72 -13.60
C ASP A 47 -8.87 15.91 -12.78
N VAL A 48 -8.18 15.64 -11.67
CA VAL A 48 -7.56 16.68 -10.82
C VAL A 48 -6.14 16.96 -11.31
N ALA A 49 -5.86 18.23 -11.61
CA ALA A 49 -4.54 18.67 -12.04
C ALA A 49 -3.55 18.67 -10.86
N PHE A 50 -2.66 17.69 -10.84
CA PHE A 50 -1.52 17.62 -9.93
C PHE A 50 -0.19 17.77 -10.69
N PRO A 51 0.89 18.25 -10.05
CA PRO A 51 2.22 18.29 -10.66
C PRO A 51 2.81 16.91 -11.00
N LEU A 52 2.32 15.86 -10.34
CA LEU A 52 2.69 14.46 -10.54
C LEU A 52 1.44 13.66 -10.92
N PRO A 53 1.57 12.50 -11.59
CA PRO A 53 0.44 11.65 -11.94
C PRO A 53 -0.13 10.90 -10.71
N ILE A 54 -0.62 11.64 -9.70
CA ILE A 54 -1.03 11.10 -8.40
C ILE A 54 -2.10 10.02 -8.55
N ALA A 55 -3.12 10.24 -9.39
CA ALA A 55 -4.18 9.28 -9.63
C ALA A 55 -3.60 7.92 -10.07
N GLU A 56 -2.60 7.94 -10.94
CA GLU A 56 -1.96 6.73 -11.46
C GLU A 56 -1.02 6.10 -10.44
N ILE A 57 -0.27 6.91 -9.69
CA ILE A 57 0.59 6.42 -8.59
C ILE A 57 -0.24 5.68 -7.55
N ILE A 58 -1.37 6.25 -7.09
CA ILE A 58 -2.22 5.59 -6.10
C ILE A 58 -2.97 4.41 -6.71
N ARG A 59 -3.18 4.35 -8.03
CA ARG A 59 -3.76 3.16 -8.66
C ARG A 59 -2.83 1.95 -8.51
N GLN A 60 -1.52 2.20 -8.50
CA GLN A 60 -0.47 1.19 -8.57
C GLN A 60 0.06 0.74 -7.21
N HIS A 61 -0.40 1.30 -6.09
CA HIS A 61 0.23 1.05 -4.78
C HIS A 61 0.09 -0.38 -4.24
N HIS A 62 -0.78 -1.20 -4.86
CA HIS A 62 -0.88 -2.64 -4.60
C HIS A 62 -0.32 -3.52 -5.73
N GLU A 63 0.31 -2.91 -6.74
CA GLU A 63 1.08 -3.65 -7.73
C GLU A 63 2.34 -4.23 -7.06
N ARG A 64 2.82 -5.33 -7.61
CA ARG A 64 3.98 -6.06 -7.09
C ARG A 64 5.00 -6.23 -8.20
N MET A 65 6.28 -6.21 -7.86
CA MET A 65 7.35 -6.24 -8.86
C MET A 65 7.26 -7.46 -9.81
N ASP A 66 6.71 -8.58 -9.34
CA ASP A 66 6.49 -9.83 -10.08
C ASP A 66 5.16 -9.92 -10.85
N GLY A 67 4.30 -8.90 -10.80
CA GLY A 67 3.00 -8.87 -11.49
C GLY A 67 1.88 -9.61 -10.76
N SER A 68 2.12 -10.16 -9.56
CA SER A 68 1.07 -10.80 -8.74
C SER A 68 0.14 -9.80 -8.05
N GLY A 69 0.43 -8.50 -8.19
CA GLY A 69 -0.34 -7.40 -7.63
C GLY A 69 -1.62 -7.06 -8.40
N TYR A 70 -2.23 -5.93 -8.05
CA TYR A 70 -3.49 -5.46 -8.62
C TYR A 70 -3.50 -3.92 -8.65
N PRO A 71 -4.36 -3.27 -9.48
CA PRO A 71 -5.45 -3.83 -10.29
C PRO A 71 -5.06 -4.35 -11.68
N ARG A 72 -3.86 -4.05 -12.19
CA ARG A 72 -3.48 -4.33 -13.59
C ARG A 72 -2.40 -5.40 -13.73
N GLY A 73 -1.74 -5.81 -12.65
CA GLY A 73 -0.69 -6.83 -12.71
C GLY A 73 0.57 -6.31 -13.41
N LEU A 74 0.94 -5.07 -13.10
CA LEU A 74 2.13 -4.41 -13.66
C LEU A 74 3.39 -5.05 -13.09
N THR A 75 4.48 -5.00 -13.86
CA THR A 75 5.76 -5.58 -13.46
C THR A 75 6.88 -4.54 -13.51
N GLY A 76 7.86 -4.68 -12.62
CA GLY A 76 9.11 -3.92 -12.66
C GLY A 76 8.96 -2.43 -13.00
N ASP A 77 9.46 -2.04 -14.17
CA ASP A 77 9.50 -0.65 -14.63
C ASP A 77 8.19 -0.06 -15.13
N GLU A 78 7.12 -0.85 -15.20
CA GLU A 78 5.77 -0.36 -15.45
C GLU A 78 5.16 0.32 -14.20
N ILE A 79 5.71 0.06 -13.02
CA ILE A 79 5.27 0.63 -11.74
C ILE A 79 6.06 1.92 -11.46
N PHE A 80 5.36 3.02 -11.19
CA PHE A 80 6.00 4.28 -10.83
C PHE A 80 6.89 4.15 -9.58
N PRO A 81 8.08 4.76 -9.54
CA PRO A 81 8.94 4.74 -8.37
C PRO A 81 8.23 5.18 -7.08
N GLU A 82 7.35 6.18 -7.16
CA GLU A 82 6.54 6.65 -6.04
C GLU A 82 5.57 5.58 -5.53
N ALA A 83 4.98 4.79 -6.44
CA ALA A 83 4.08 3.69 -6.08
C ALA A 83 4.84 2.54 -5.41
N ARG A 84 6.06 2.25 -5.86
CA ARG A 84 6.94 1.25 -5.23
C ARG A 84 7.31 1.63 -3.80
N ILE A 85 7.62 2.91 -3.57
CA ILE A 85 7.89 3.45 -2.22
C ILE A 85 6.62 3.38 -1.37
N LEU A 86 5.47 3.77 -1.93
CA LEU A 86 4.19 3.74 -1.24
C LEU A 86 3.78 2.32 -0.83
N ALA A 87 4.00 1.31 -1.69
CA ALA A 87 3.69 -0.08 -1.39
C ALA A 87 4.46 -0.59 -0.15
N VAL A 88 5.75 -0.28 -0.04
CA VAL A 88 6.57 -0.61 1.13
C VAL A 88 6.04 0.12 2.38
N ALA A 89 5.73 1.40 2.26
CA ALA A 89 5.22 2.20 3.37
C ALA A 89 3.85 1.73 3.88
N ASP A 90 2.90 1.44 2.98
CA ASP A 90 1.57 0.94 3.35
C ASP A 90 1.65 -0.45 3.99
N VAL A 91 2.45 -1.37 3.46
CA VAL A 91 2.62 -2.70 4.09
C VAL A 91 3.20 -2.58 5.50
N LEU A 92 4.22 -1.73 5.68
CA LEU A 92 4.83 -1.49 6.98
C LEU A 92 3.79 -0.96 7.99
N GLU A 93 3.06 0.10 7.64
CA GLU A 93 2.02 0.69 8.49
C GLU A 93 0.88 -0.30 8.75
N SER A 94 0.36 -0.91 7.68
CA SER A 94 -0.73 -1.89 7.74
C SER A 94 -0.40 -3.00 8.73
N MET A 95 0.79 -3.60 8.65
CA MET A 95 1.19 -4.71 9.51
C MET A 95 1.49 -4.31 10.95
N ALA A 96 2.10 -3.14 11.15
CA ALA A 96 2.51 -2.66 12.47
C ALA A 96 1.37 -2.04 13.29
N THR A 97 0.25 -1.65 12.67
CA THR A 97 -0.89 -0.98 13.34
C THR A 97 -2.12 -1.87 13.47
N HIS A 98 -2.97 -1.57 14.45
CA HIS A 98 -4.24 -2.28 14.63
C HIS A 98 -5.26 -1.86 13.57
N ARG A 99 -5.92 -2.84 12.94
CA ARG A 99 -7.06 -2.62 12.04
C ARG A 99 -8.31 -3.32 12.59
N PRO A 100 -9.54 -2.87 12.24
CA PRO A 100 -10.78 -3.47 12.76
C PRO A 100 -10.83 -5.01 12.64
N TYR A 101 -10.40 -5.56 11.50
CA TYR A 101 -10.41 -7.00 11.21
C TYR A 101 -9.10 -7.73 11.53
N ARG A 102 -8.05 -7.04 11.98
CA ARG A 102 -6.72 -7.66 12.20
C ARG A 102 -5.90 -6.92 13.28
N PRO A 103 -5.47 -7.63 14.34
CA PRO A 103 -4.54 -7.03 15.30
C PRO A 103 -3.18 -6.71 14.65
N ALA A 104 -2.49 -5.70 15.18
CA ALA A 104 -1.11 -5.41 14.80
C ALA A 104 -0.25 -6.68 14.96
N LEU A 105 0.55 -6.99 13.95
CA LEU A 105 1.58 -8.04 14.04
C LEU A 105 2.88 -7.49 14.63
N GLY A 106 3.02 -6.17 14.67
CA GLY A 106 4.17 -5.45 15.19
C GLY A 106 5.20 -5.09 14.13
N MET A 107 6.10 -4.20 14.50
CA MET A 107 7.14 -3.64 13.62
C MET A 107 8.07 -4.72 13.06
N GLU A 108 8.58 -5.62 13.90
CA GLU A 108 9.52 -6.66 13.46
C GLU A 108 8.89 -7.64 12.47
N ALA A 109 7.61 -7.99 12.65
CA ALA A 109 6.89 -8.84 11.71
C ALA A 109 6.72 -8.14 10.35
N ALA A 110 6.44 -6.83 10.36
CA ALA A 110 6.31 -6.04 9.15
C ALA A 110 7.64 -5.91 8.40
N ILE A 111 8.74 -5.64 9.11
CA ILE A 111 10.09 -5.60 8.53
C ILE A 111 10.45 -6.95 7.91
N SER A 112 10.22 -8.04 8.63
CA SER A 112 10.52 -9.40 8.17
C SER A 112 9.75 -9.76 6.90
N GLU A 113 8.45 -9.43 6.82
CA GLU A 113 7.64 -9.64 5.61
C GLU A 113 8.21 -8.89 4.40
N ILE A 114 8.59 -7.63 4.58
CA ILE A 114 9.11 -6.77 3.52
C ILE A 114 10.50 -7.25 3.08
N GLU A 115 11.39 -7.59 4.01
CA GLU A 115 12.72 -8.13 3.71
C GLU A 115 12.65 -9.47 2.98
N THR A 116 11.77 -10.37 3.42
CA THR A 116 11.59 -11.70 2.81
C THR A 116 11.16 -11.62 1.35
N HIS A 117 10.39 -10.59 0.99
CA HIS A 117 9.87 -10.41 -0.37
C HIS A 117 10.56 -9.28 -1.16
N ARG A 118 11.74 -8.82 -0.72
CA ARG A 118 12.58 -7.85 -1.43
C ARG A 118 12.96 -8.40 -2.81
N GLY A 119 12.76 -7.60 -3.86
CA GLY A 119 13.04 -7.96 -5.25
C GLY A 119 11.99 -8.87 -5.91
N VAL A 120 10.99 -9.34 -5.15
CA VAL A 120 9.88 -10.18 -5.66
C VAL A 120 8.57 -9.41 -5.62
N HIS A 121 8.11 -9.02 -4.43
CA HIS A 121 6.91 -8.17 -4.31
C HIS A 121 7.29 -6.69 -4.28
N PHE A 122 8.43 -6.36 -3.67
CA PHE A 122 8.84 -4.99 -3.38
C PHE A 122 10.10 -4.61 -4.13
N ASP A 123 10.18 -3.34 -4.53
CA ASP A 123 11.39 -2.78 -5.14
C ASP A 123 12.55 -2.79 -4.15
N GLU A 124 13.70 -3.29 -4.60
CA GLU A 124 14.89 -3.42 -3.78
C GLU A 124 15.35 -2.11 -3.14
N GLN A 125 15.33 -1.01 -3.91
CA GLN A 125 15.80 0.28 -3.44
C GLN A 125 14.84 0.88 -2.41
N ALA A 126 13.53 0.67 -2.59
CA ALA A 126 12.52 1.09 -1.62
C ALA A 126 12.68 0.33 -0.28
N VAL A 127 12.91 -0.99 -0.34
CA VAL A 127 13.16 -1.81 0.85
C VAL A 127 14.44 -1.37 1.56
N ASP A 128 15.54 -1.20 0.82
CA ASP A 128 16.83 -0.81 1.39
C ASP A 128 16.75 0.58 2.06
N ALA A 129 16.05 1.52 1.43
CA ALA A 129 15.80 2.84 2.02
C ALA A 129 15.00 2.75 3.32
N MET A 130 13.95 1.93 3.36
CA MET A 130 13.17 1.68 4.58
C MET A 130 14.05 1.11 5.70
N LEU A 131 14.90 0.13 5.40
CA LEU A 131 15.80 -0.47 6.39
C LEU A 131 16.80 0.53 6.97
N VAL A 132 17.37 1.40 6.13
CA VAL A 132 18.25 2.49 6.59
C VAL A 132 17.49 3.43 7.53
N LEU A 133 16.26 3.83 7.19
CA LEU A 133 15.44 4.70 8.03
C LEU A 133 15.17 4.08 9.41
N ILE A 134 14.80 2.79 9.45
CA ILE A 134 14.42 2.12 10.70
C ILE A 134 15.64 1.76 11.54
N ARG A 135 16.67 1.15 10.95
CA ARG A 135 17.81 0.58 11.70
C ARG A 135 18.91 1.59 12.00
N GLN A 136 19.12 2.57 11.13
CA GLN A 136 20.23 3.53 11.28
C GLN A 136 19.75 4.90 11.73
N LYS A 137 18.58 5.34 11.27
CA LYS A 137 18.00 6.63 11.66
C LYS A 137 16.95 6.53 12.77
N GLU A 138 16.79 5.34 13.34
CA GLU A 138 15.91 5.05 14.47
C GLU A 138 14.46 5.52 14.27
N TYR A 139 13.98 5.54 13.02
CA TYR A 139 12.62 5.93 12.72
C TYR A 139 11.61 5.02 13.44
N ARG A 140 10.55 5.63 13.96
CA ARG A 140 9.41 4.97 14.59
C ARG A 140 8.14 5.45 13.92
N LEU A 141 7.19 4.55 13.71
CA LEU A 141 5.87 4.95 13.24
C LEU A 141 5.23 5.92 14.25
N PRO A 142 4.47 6.93 13.77
CA PRO A 142 3.69 7.78 14.65
C PRO A 142 2.74 6.93 15.50
N SER A 143 2.63 7.28 16.79
CA SER A 143 1.69 6.68 17.73
C SER A 143 0.27 7.21 17.54
#